data_AF-A0A660U541-F1
#
_entry.id   AF-A0A660U541-F1
#
_cell.length_a   1.000
_cell.length_b   1.000
_cell.length_c   1.000
_cell.angle_alpha   90.00
_cell.angle_beta   90.00
_cell.angle_gamma   90.00
#
_symmetry.space_group_name_H-M   'P 1'
#
loop_
_entity.id
_entity.type
_entity.pdbx_description
1 polymer ?
#
loop_
_entity_poly.entity_id
_entity_poly.type
_entity_poly.pdbx_seq_one_letter_code
_entity_poly.pdbx_strand_id
1 'polypeptide(L)' 'IALIRCKKGCYFTKNAPDVRAVFVLIGSADERNFHLKALSAIAQIVHESEFEKKWLNAFDEESLRDIVLLGERKRYL' A
#
# COMPACT_ATOMS: atom_id res chain seq x y z
N ILE A 1 -7.41 6.66 -4.26
CA ILE A 1 -6.45 5.54 -4.17
C ILE A 1 -7.23 4.23 -4.23
N ALA A 2 -6.75 3.24 -4.97
CA ALA A 2 -7.29 1.88 -4.92
C ALA A 2 -6.28 0.94 -4.22
N LEU A 3 -6.79 0.06 -3.39
CA LEU A 3 -6.04 -0.91 -2.61
C LEU A 3 -6.41 -2.30 -3.10
N ILE A 4 -5.42 -3.09 -3.53
CA ILE A 4 -5.67 -4.42 -4.09
C ILE A 4 -4.79 -5.42 -3.36
N ARG A 5 -5.43 -6.48 -2.84
CA ARG A 5 -4.75 -7.62 -2.23
C ARG A 5 -4.84 -8.85 -3.12
N CYS A 6 -3.69 -9.42 -3.44
CA CYS A 6 -3.57 -10.67 -4.18
C CYS A 6 -3.12 -11.78 -3.22
N LYS A 7 -4.07 -12.49 -2.59
CA LYS A 7 -3.76 -13.51 -1.55
C LYS A 7 -2.80 -14.61 -2.02
N LYS A 8 -2.88 -15.00 -3.29
CA LYS A 8 -2.03 -16.04 -3.90
C LYS A 8 -0.87 -15.46 -4.71
N GLY A 9 -0.65 -14.15 -4.60
CA GLY A 9 0.21 -13.42 -5.54
C GLY A 9 -0.47 -13.12 -6.87
N CYS A 10 0.07 -12.14 -7.58
CA CYS A 10 -0.15 -11.96 -9.00
C CYS A 10 1.19 -11.77 -9.72
N TYR A 11 1.30 -12.39 -10.89
CA TYR A 11 2.44 -12.14 -11.77
C TYR A 11 2.33 -10.74 -12.33
N PHE A 12 3.31 -9.89 -12.03
CA PHE A 12 3.36 -8.52 -12.53
C PHE A 12 4.43 -8.40 -13.62
N THR A 13 5.66 -8.80 -13.33
CA THR A 13 6.78 -8.84 -14.29
C THR A 13 7.76 -9.96 -13.94
N LYS A 14 8.77 -10.20 -14.79
CA LYS A 14 9.86 -11.14 -14.48
C LYS A 14 10.58 -10.82 -13.17
N ASN A 15 10.72 -9.53 -12.83
CA ASN A 15 11.40 -9.08 -11.61
C ASN A 15 10.46 -8.98 -10.39
N ALA A 16 9.14 -9.12 -10.61
CA ALA A 16 8.12 -9.11 -9.59
C ALA A 16 7.02 -10.15 -9.92
N PRO A 17 7.32 -11.46 -9.82
CA PRO A 17 6.41 -12.52 -10.25
C PRO A 17 5.34 -12.88 -9.21
N ASP A 18 5.47 -12.43 -7.95
CA ASP A 18 4.56 -12.74 -6.83
C ASP A 18 4.18 -11.45 -6.07
N VAL A 19 3.46 -10.54 -6.73
CA VAL A 19 3.00 -9.29 -6.10
C VAL A 19 1.74 -9.56 -5.28
N ARG A 20 1.76 -9.20 -3.99
CA ARG A 20 0.65 -9.46 -3.04
C ARG A 20 -0.13 -8.23 -2.61
N ALA A 21 0.46 -7.06 -2.78
CA ALA A 21 -0.15 -5.76 -2.48
C ALA A 21 0.07 -4.81 -3.65
N VAL A 22 -1.00 -4.17 -4.12
CA VAL A 22 -0.93 -3.14 -5.14
C VAL A 22 -1.66 -1.89 -4.63
N PHE A 23 -0.98 -0.76 -4.73
CA PHE A 23 -1.51 0.56 -4.41
C PHE A 23 -1.60 1.38 -5.69
N VAL A 24 -2.81 1.79 -6.08
CA VAL A 24 -3.03 2.58 -7.29
C VAL A 24 -3.33 4.02 -6.91
N LEU A 25 -2.40 4.92 -7.26
CA LEU A 25 -2.56 6.36 -7.14
C LEU A 25 -2.98 6.91 -8.51
N ILE A 26 -4.12 7.58 -8.55
CA ILE A 26 -4.66 8.24 -9.75
C ILE A 26 -4.93 9.68 -9.35
N GLY A 27 -4.45 10.61 -10.16
CA GLY A 27 -4.60 12.04 -9.97
C GLY A 27 -4.08 12.80 -11.18
N SER A 28 -4.32 14.09 -11.23
CA SER A 28 -3.88 14.96 -12.32
C SER A 28 -2.42 15.40 -12.14
N ALA A 29 -1.79 15.89 -13.22
CA ALA A 29 -0.35 16.21 -13.21
C ALA A 29 0.03 17.32 -12.20
N ASP A 30 -0.90 18.22 -11.92
CA ASP A 30 -0.79 19.29 -10.93
C ASP A 30 -0.80 18.78 -9.47
N GLU A 31 -1.23 17.53 -9.23
CA GLU A 31 -1.23 16.90 -7.91
C GLU A 31 0.10 16.22 -7.54
N ARG A 32 1.21 16.54 -8.23
CA ARG A 32 2.52 15.90 -8.03
C ARG A 32 2.97 15.87 -6.56
N ASN A 33 2.81 16.97 -5.83
CA ASN A 33 3.20 17.03 -4.41
C ASN A 33 2.36 16.09 -3.55
N PHE A 34 1.08 15.94 -3.88
CA PHE A 34 0.19 14.99 -3.21
C PHE A 34 0.61 13.54 -3.50
N HIS A 35 0.92 13.22 -4.76
CA HIS A 35 1.42 11.89 -5.14
C HIS A 35 2.70 11.49 -4.40
N LEU A 36 3.67 12.40 -4.28
CA LEU A 36 4.92 12.14 -3.56
C LEU A 36 4.68 11.91 -2.06
N LYS A 37 3.80 12.69 -1.44
CA LYS A 37 3.40 12.49 -0.03
C LYS A 37 2.71 11.13 0.17
N ALA A 38 1.81 10.75 -0.74
CA ALA A 38 1.14 9.46 -0.70
C ALA A 38 2.12 8.30 -0.85
N LEU A 39 3.07 8.40 -1.78
CA LEU A 39 4.10 7.38 -1.99
C LEU A 39 4.99 7.20 -0.75
N SER A 40 5.44 8.31 -0.14
CA SER A 40 6.23 8.28 1.10
C SER A 40 5.46 7.64 2.26
N ALA A 41 4.17 7.97 2.42
CA ALA A 41 3.33 7.37 3.44
C ALA A 41 3.16 5.85 3.22
N ILE A 42 2.93 5.42 1.98
CA ILE A 42 2.82 4.00 1.63
C ILE A 42 4.13 3.28 1.92
N ALA A 43 5.28 3.85 1.52
CA ALA A 43 6.60 3.27 1.77
C ALA A 43 6.84 3.01 3.27
N GLN A 44 6.45 3.96 4.13
CA GLN A 44 6.59 3.79 5.58
C GLN A 44 5.71 2.66 6.12
N ILE A 45 4.46 2.55 5.63
CA ILE A 45 3.53 1.49 6.03
C ILE A 45 4.05 0.11 5.59
N VAL A 46 4.52 -0.03 4.34
CA VAL A 46 5.03 -1.33 3.86
C VAL A 46 6.36 -1.74 4.49
N HIS A 47 7.10 -0.80 5.09
CA HIS A 47 8.32 -1.09 5.85
C HIS A 47 8.05 -1.56 7.29
N GLU A 48 6.81 -1.49 7.79
CA GLU A 48 6.46 -2.11 9.06
C GLU A 48 6.61 -3.64 8.98
N SER A 49 7.31 -4.25 9.93
CA SER A 49 7.65 -5.68 9.89
C SER A 49 6.43 -6.61 9.81
N GLU A 50 5.30 -6.20 10.37
CA GLU A 50 4.06 -6.98 10.38
C GLU A 50 3.12 -6.64 9.22
N PHE A 51 3.47 -5.71 8.33
CA PHE A 51 2.57 -5.23 7.27
C PHE A 51 2.07 -6.38 6.39
N GLU A 52 2.96 -7.18 5.81
CA GLU A 52 2.55 -8.23 4.85
C GLU A 52 1.61 -9.24 5.51
N LYS A 53 1.91 -9.62 6.76
CA LYS A 53 1.07 -10.54 7.53
C LYS A 53 -0.30 -9.93 7.82
N LYS A 54 -0.37 -8.68 8.27
CA LYS A 54 -1.65 -7.98 8.50
C LYS A 54 -2.45 -7.87 7.20
N TRP A 55 -1.79 -7.48 6.11
CA TRP A 55 -2.38 -7.32 4.78
C TRP A 55 -3.00 -8.63 4.27
N LEU A 56 -2.24 -9.72 4.29
CA LEU A 56 -2.70 -11.03 3.82
C LEU A 56 -3.84 -11.61 4.67
N ASN A 57 -3.86 -11.32 5.97
CA ASN A 57 -4.86 -11.83 6.91
C ASN A 57 -6.09 -10.91 7.11
N ALA A 58 -6.10 -9.70 6.54
CA ALA A 58 -7.24 -8.78 6.63
C ALA A 58 -8.57 -9.46 6.25
N PHE A 59 -9.62 -9.27 7.05
CA PHE A 59 -10.87 -10.00 6.84
C PHE A 59 -11.57 -9.54 5.56
N ASP A 60 -11.67 -8.22 5.38
CA ASP A 60 -12.41 -7.56 4.33
C ASP A 60 -11.71 -6.29 3.82
N GLU A 61 -12.41 -5.53 2.99
CA GLU A 61 -11.91 -4.28 2.42
C GLU A 61 -11.71 -3.19 3.47
N GLU A 62 -12.53 -3.15 4.52
CA GLU A 62 -12.41 -2.19 5.62
C GLU A 62 -11.15 -2.47 6.43
N SER A 63 -10.90 -3.72 6.76
CA SER A 63 -9.66 -4.17 7.40
C SER A 63 -8.41 -3.78 6.60
N LEU A 64 -8.47 -3.84 5.26
CA LEU A 64 -7.38 -3.38 4.39
C LEU A 64 -7.18 -1.87 4.47
N ARG A 65 -8.27 -1.10 4.54
CA ARG A 65 -8.21 0.36 4.72
C ARG A 65 -7.61 0.71 6.08
N ASP A 66 -8.01 0.02 7.14
CA ASP A 66 -7.51 0.25 8.49
C ASP A 66 -6.01 0.04 8.62
N ILE A 67 -5.48 -1.02 8.00
CA ILE A 67 -4.02 -1.26 7.96
C ILE A 67 -3.27 -0.06 7.37
N VAL A 68 -3.83 0.58 6.33
CA VAL A 68 -3.21 1.76 5.69
C VAL A 68 -3.45 3.03 6.50
N LEU A 69 -4.65 3.22 7.06
CA LEU A 69 -5.02 4.43 7.80
C LEU A 69 -4.35 4.51 9.17
N LEU A 70 -4.27 3.38 9.88
CA LEU A 70 -3.73 3.26 11.24
C LEU A 70 -2.25 2.85 11.27
N GLY A 71 -1.68 2.46 10.13
CA GLY A 71 -0.26 2.11 10.04
C GLY A 71 0.63 3.24 10.53
N GLU A 72 1.68 2.90 11.28
CA GLU A 72 2.62 3.89 11.82
C GLU A 72 3.29 4.67 10.70
N ARG A 73 3.33 6.00 10.85
CA ARG A 73 4.02 6.90 9.93
C ARG A 73 4.90 7.84 10.75
N LYS A 74 6.17 7.96 10.36
CA LYS A 74 7.03 9.07 10.78
C LYS A 74 6.55 10.34 10.09
N ARG A 75 5.69 11.09 10.78
CA ARG A 75 5.35 12.46 10.42
C ARG A 75 6.55 13.34 10.78
N TYR A 76 7.38 13.67 9.79
CA TYR A 76 8.34 14.75 9.95
C TYR A 76 7.53 16.05 10.07
N LEU A 77 7.53 16.64 11.27
CA LEU A 77 7.00 17.99 11.54
C LEU A 77 7.94 19.04 10.96
#